data_AF-A9PIK0-F1
#
_entry.id   AF-A9PIK0-F1
#
_cell.length_a   1.000
_cell.length_b   1.000
_cell.length_c   1.000
_cell.angle_alpha   90.00
_cell.angle_beta   90.00
_cell.angle_gamma   90.00
#
_symmetry.space_group_name_H-M   'P 1'
#
loop_
_entity.id
_entity.type
_entity.pdbx_description
1 polymer ?
#
loop_
_entity_poly.entity_id
_entity_poly.type
_entity_poly.pdbx_seq_one_letter_code
_entity_poly.pdbx_strand_id
1 'polypeptide(L)'
;MMLRIKRVPTVVSNYQKEDGNEGSRRGGGCGRNCLQNCCLQDACLPLYAFKKVDSIVSEKKGVGVFEYDKGEPPVAFLDSLLLGEWEDRVQRGLFRYDVTACETKVIPGQHGFIAQLNEGRHLKKRPTEFRVDKVLQPFDGNKFNFTKVGQEEVLFQFGASEDGEVQFFPDAPIDPENSPSMVAINVSPIEYGHVLLIPRVLDCLPQRIDRDSFMLAIYMAAEAGNPYFRLGYNSLGAFATINHLHFQAYYLAVPFPIEKAPTKEITTSDGGVKISELVNYPVRGLVFEGGNALLDLSNGVSDACICLQENNIPYNVLIADCGNRIFLLPQCYAEKQALGEVSPELLDTQVNPAVWEISGHMVLKRKKDYEEASEENAWRLLAEVSLSEERFQEVTALIFEAISYRSCVIGTDSENLLEDVNVEHQLVEEVNAINESSHQAMVTGNQDCLVLH
;
A
#
# COMPACT_ATOMS: atom_id res chain seq x y z
N MET A 1 -11.87 12.36 -22.04
CA MET A 1 -10.74 13.32 -22.15
C MET A 1 -9.62 12.80 -21.25
N MET A 2 -8.37 12.70 -21.71
CA MET A 2 -7.27 12.14 -20.90
C MET A 2 -6.83 13.18 -19.85
N LEU A 3 -7.18 12.96 -18.57
CA LEU A 3 -6.75 13.85 -17.49
C LEU A 3 -5.26 13.65 -17.21
N ARG A 4 -4.48 14.73 -17.22
CA ARG A 4 -3.05 14.75 -16.90
C ARG A 4 -2.82 15.82 -15.84
N ILE A 5 -2.14 15.47 -14.74
CA ILE A 5 -1.69 16.46 -13.74
C ILE A 5 -0.76 17.46 -14.45
N LYS A 6 -0.96 18.77 -14.23
CA LYS A 6 -0.06 19.82 -14.72
C LYS A 6 1.36 19.53 -14.20
N ARG A 7 2.30 19.32 -15.13
CA ARG A 7 3.70 19.03 -14.82
C ARG A 7 4.34 20.24 -14.14
N VAL A 8 4.91 20.04 -12.96
CA VAL A 8 5.95 20.94 -12.41
C VAL A 8 7.30 20.37 -12.86
N PRO A 9 8.16 21.13 -13.57
CA PRO A 9 9.46 20.65 -14.00
C PRO A 9 10.34 20.30 -12.79
N THR A 10 10.78 19.05 -12.67
CA THR A 10 11.80 18.62 -11.71
C THR A 10 13.11 18.34 -12.43
N VAL A 11 14.21 18.79 -11.83
CA VAL A 11 15.57 18.58 -12.35
C VAL A 11 15.96 17.12 -12.17
N VAL A 12 16.32 16.47 -13.27
CA VAL A 12 16.73 15.06 -13.36
C VAL A 12 17.94 14.80 -12.45
N SER A 13 17.89 13.73 -11.64
CA SER A 13 18.94 13.37 -10.67
C SER A 13 20.08 12.59 -11.34
N ASN A 14 21.31 12.78 -10.85
CA ASN A 14 22.59 12.32 -11.41
C ASN A 14 22.78 10.79 -11.60
N TYR A 15 21.86 9.93 -11.14
CA TYR A 15 21.89 8.48 -11.39
C TYR A 15 20.96 8.04 -12.53
N GLN A 16 20.33 8.98 -13.23
CA GLN A 16 19.32 8.71 -14.25
C GLN A 16 19.83 8.97 -15.68
N LYS A 17 21.15 9.14 -15.84
CA LYS A 17 21.81 9.39 -17.15
C LYS A 17 22.68 8.25 -17.67
N GLU A 18 22.63 7.06 -17.06
CA GLU A 18 23.31 5.86 -17.59
C GLU A 18 22.34 4.90 -18.29
N ASP A 19 21.35 5.42 -19.03
CA ASP A 19 20.60 4.64 -20.02
C ASP A 19 21.32 4.63 -21.38
N GLY A 20 22.67 4.72 -21.40
CA GLY A 20 23.41 4.84 -22.65
C GLY A 20 24.92 4.61 -22.62
N ASN A 21 25.48 4.01 -21.57
CA ASN A 21 26.90 3.63 -21.63
C ASN A 21 27.11 2.22 -21.09
N GLU A 22 27.15 1.25 -22.01
CA GLU A 22 27.64 -0.10 -21.78
C GLU A 22 29.13 -0.04 -21.41
N GLY A 23 29.42 0.24 -20.14
CA GLY A 23 30.73 0.05 -19.55
C GLY A 23 30.86 -1.37 -19.03
N SER A 24 31.35 -2.29 -19.87
CA SER A 24 31.59 -3.69 -19.53
C SER A 24 32.46 -3.83 -18.26
N ARG A 25 31.85 -4.12 -17.11
CA ARG A 25 32.55 -4.65 -15.93
C ARG A 25 32.30 -6.15 -15.85
N ARG A 26 33.38 -6.90 -15.66
CA ARG A 26 33.42 -8.36 -15.67
C ARG A 26 32.71 -8.92 -14.44
N GLY A 27 31.45 -9.28 -14.61
CA GLY A 27 30.60 -10.03 -13.69
C GLY A 27 29.23 -10.18 -14.36
N GLY A 28 28.66 -11.38 -14.43
CA GLY A 28 27.35 -11.57 -15.07
C GLY A 28 26.29 -10.66 -14.44
N GLY A 29 25.42 -10.06 -15.26
CA GLY A 29 24.31 -9.21 -14.80
C GLY A 29 24.31 -7.78 -15.35
N CYS A 30 23.30 -7.00 -14.95
CA CYS A 30 23.09 -5.62 -15.45
C CYS A 30 23.99 -4.56 -14.77
N GLY A 31 24.91 -4.98 -13.91
CA GLY A 31 25.79 -4.08 -13.14
C GLY A 31 25.12 -3.35 -11.98
N ARG A 32 23.81 -3.56 -11.76
CA ARG A 32 23.00 -2.93 -10.70
C ARG A 32 22.57 -3.89 -9.59
N ASN A 33 23.09 -5.13 -9.60
CA ASN A 33 22.73 -6.18 -8.64
C ASN A 33 21.22 -6.30 -8.38
N CYS A 34 20.41 -6.28 -9.45
CA CYS A 34 18.96 -6.12 -9.31
C CYS A 34 18.23 -7.41 -8.88
N LEU A 35 16.90 -7.33 -8.73
CA LEU A 35 16.05 -8.50 -8.44
C LEU A 35 15.57 -9.24 -9.70
N GLN A 36 16.14 -8.96 -10.87
CA GLN A 36 15.78 -9.66 -12.11
C GLN A 36 16.69 -10.87 -12.35
N ASN A 37 16.29 -11.77 -13.24
CA ASN A 37 17.03 -12.98 -13.61
C ASN A 37 18.51 -12.76 -13.96
N CYS A 38 18.89 -11.55 -14.38
CA CYS A 38 20.28 -11.23 -14.67
C CYS A 38 21.18 -11.16 -13.42
N CYS A 39 20.63 -10.97 -12.22
CA CYS A 39 21.39 -10.86 -10.96
C CYS A 39 20.83 -11.73 -9.81
N LEU A 40 19.68 -12.39 -10.01
CA LEU A 40 18.98 -13.14 -8.96
C LEU A 40 19.46 -14.59 -8.78
N GLN A 41 20.14 -15.15 -9.79
CA GLN A 41 20.62 -16.53 -9.73
C GLN A 41 21.61 -16.71 -8.58
N ASP A 42 21.33 -17.66 -7.68
CA ASP A 42 22.09 -17.94 -6.46
C ASP A 42 22.15 -16.77 -5.45
N ALA A 43 21.25 -15.78 -5.59
CA ALA A 43 21.14 -14.69 -4.63
C ALA A 43 20.45 -15.18 -3.35
N CYS A 44 21.06 -14.84 -2.22
CA CYS A 44 20.49 -15.05 -0.90
C CYS A 44 20.23 -13.70 -0.24
N LEU A 45 19.09 -13.61 0.44
CA LEU A 45 18.71 -12.45 1.24
C LEU A 45 18.19 -12.94 2.59
N PRO A 46 18.35 -12.15 3.67
CA PRO A 46 17.79 -12.53 4.95
C PRO A 46 16.28 -12.76 4.83
N LEU A 47 15.73 -13.75 5.54
CA LEU A 47 14.29 -14.05 5.58
C LEU A 47 13.79 -13.90 7.01
N TYR A 48 12.79 -13.06 7.18
CA TYR A 48 11.94 -13.03 8.37
C TYR A 48 10.68 -13.87 8.10
N ALA A 49 10.57 -14.99 8.80
CA ALA A 49 9.41 -15.85 8.77
C ALA A 49 8.47 -15.49 9.94
N PHE A 50 7.30 -14.92 9.63
CA PHE A 50 6.33 -14.49 10.64
C PHE A 50 5.32 -15.58 10.98
N LYS A 51 4.71 -15.49 12.16
CA LYS A 51 3.64 -16.39 12.57
C LYS A 51 2.31 -15.92 11.99
N LYS A 52 1.53 -16.84 11.39
CA LYS A 52 0.14 -16.52 11.06
C LYS A 52 -0.66 -16.43 12.36
N VAL A 53 -1.14 -15.23 12.67
CA VAL A 53 -1.93 -14.96 13.88
C VAL A 53 -3.42 -15.13 13.55
N ASP A 54 -4.06 -16.13 14.17
CA ASP A 54 -5.49 -16.43 13.95
C ASP A 54 -6.45 -15.57 14.81
N SER A 55 -5.95 -14.77 15.78
CA SER A 55 -6.82 -13.98 16.67
C SER A 55 -6.24 -12.62 17.07
N ILE A 56 -7.11 -11.63 17.25
CA ILE A 56 -6.74 -10.29 17.73
C ILE A 56 -6.31 -10.40 19.20
N VAL A 57 -5.08 -9.96 19.51
CA VAL A 57 -4.64 -9.80 20.90
C VAL A 57 -5.38 -8.62 21.51
N SER A 58 -6.61 -8.85 21.96
CA SER A 58 -7.33 -7.90 22.81
C SER A 58 -6.74 -7.94 24.21
N GLU A 59 -6.01 -6.91 24.62
CA GLU A 59 -5.70 -6.66 26.03
C GLU A 59 -7.00 -6.46 26.82
N LYS A 60 -7.62 -7.56 27.27
CA LYS A 60 -8.71 -7.50 28.24
C LYS A 60 -8.14 -7.05 29.59
N LYS A 61 -8.33 -5.77 29.92
CA LYS A 61 -8.36 -5.30 31.30
C LYS A 61 -9.48 -6.02 32.05
N GLY A 62 -9.15 -7.04 32.84
CA GLY A 62 -10.12 -7.75 33.67
C GLY A 62 -9.50 -8.82 34.56
N VAL A 63 -9.49 -8.56 35.87
CA VAL A 63 -8.94 -9.36 36.97
C VAL A 63 -9.36 -10.84 36.90
N GLY A 64 -8.40 -11.74 36.74
CA GLY A 64 -8.58 -13.19 36.85
C GLY A 64 -7.22 -13.88 36.94
N VAL A 65 -6.94 -14.50 38.09
CA VAL A 65 -5.68 -15.14 38.44
C VAL A 65 -5.38 -16.30 37.48
N PHE A 66 -4.36 -16.14 36.63
CA PHE A 66 -3.72 -17.24 35.89
C PHE A 66 -2.20 -17.08 35.99
N GLU A 67 -1.53 -18.22 36.11
CA GLU A 67 -0.11 -18.36 36.45
C GLU A 67 0.81 -17.52 35.56
N TYR A 68 1.76 -16.86 36.22
CA TYR A 68 2.86 -16.15 35.60
C TYR A 68 3.81 -17.16 34.94
N ASP A 69 3.72 -17.30 33.61
CA ASP A 69 4.91 -17.69 32.87
C ASP A 69 5.79 -16.43 32.73
N LYS A 70 6.96 -16.48 33.36
CA LYS A 70 7.94 -15.40 33.34
C LYS A 70 8.72 -15.46 32.02
N GLY A 71 8.07 -15.05 30.94
CA GLY A 71 8.77 -14.52 29.78
C GLY A 71 8.51 -13.02 29.75
N GLU A 72 9.56 -12.20 29.75
CA GLU A 72 9.42 -10.82 29.27
C GLU A 72 8.76 -10.89 27.88
N PRO A 73 7.82 -9.99 27.53
CA PRO A 73 7.30 -9.96 26.18
C PRO A 73 8.50 -9.91 25.24
N PRO A 74 8.60 -10.81 24.23
CA PRO A 74 9.76 -10.82 23.36
C PRO A 74 9.87 -9.41 22.80
N VAL A 75 11.03 -8.77 22.99
CA VAL A 75 11.36 -7.52 22.30
C VAL A 75 10.93 -7.71 20.85
N ALA A 76 10.13 -6.80 20.30
CA ALA A 76 9.60 -6.87 18.94
C ALA A 76 10.76 -7.06 17.95
N PHE A 77 11.03 -8.33 17.63
CA PHE A 77 12.27 -8.71 16.94
C PHE A 77 12.28 -8.11 15.54
N LEU A 78 11.10 -8.01 14.90
CA LEU A 78 10.92 -7.30 13.63
C LEU A 78 11.32 -5.82 13.70
N ASP A 79 10.91 -5.08 14.73
CA ASP A 79 11.24 -3.65 14.88
C ASP A 79 12.76 -3.44 14.98
N SER A 80 13.41 -4.25 15.83
CA SER A 80 14.86 -4.15 16.03
C SER A 80 15.63 -4.55 14.76
N LEU A 81 15.19 -5.60 14.07
CA LEU A 81 15.77 -6.03 12.80
C LEU A 81 15.60 -4.95 11.73
N LEU A 82 14.37 -4.45 11.53
CA LEU A 82 14.06 -3.47 10.50
C LEU A 82 14.85 -2.18 10.71
N LEU A 83 14.85 -1.63 11.93
CA LEU A 83 15.59 -0.41 12.24
C LEU A 83 17.10 -0.61 12.12
N GLY A 84 17.64 -1.73 12.60
CA GLY A 84 19.06 -2.05 12.49
C GLY A 84 19.52 -2.16 11.02
N GLU A 85 18.76 -2.89 10.20
CA GLU A 85 19.05 -3.01 8.76
C GLU A 85 18.87 -1.67 8.04
N TRP A 86 17.86 -0.87 8.42
CA TRP A 86 17.66 0.46 7.85
C TRP A 86 18.84 1.40 8.16
N GLU A 87 19.33 1.41 9.40
CA GLU A 87 20.51 2.17 9.82
C GLU A 87 21.80 1.70 9.12
N ASP A 88 21.97 0.40 8.90
CA ASP A 88 23.08 -0.12 8.07
C ASP A 88 23.06 0.51 6.67
N ARG A 89 21.89 0.59 6.03
CA ARG A 89 21.76 1.22 4.71
C ARG A 89 22.00 2.73 4.75
N VAL A 90 21.74 3.39 5.88
CA VAL A 90 22.15 4.80 6.10
C VAL A 90 23.66 4.91 6.11
N GLN A 91 24.35 4.08 6.89
CA GLN A 91 25.81 4.08 7.00
C GLN A 91 26.49 3.77 5.65
N ARG A 92 25.86 2.94 4.83
CA ARG A 92 26.30 2.61 3.46
C ARG A 92 25.97 3.67 2.41
N GLY A 93 25.23 4.72 2.77
CA GLY A 93 24.93 5.86 1.88
C GLY A 93 23.92 5.55 0.78
N LEU A 94 22.98 4.61 1.00
CA LEU A 94 21.98 4.23 -0.01
C LEU A 94 20.78 5.19 -0.10
N PHE A 95 20.66 6.13 0.85
CA PHE A 95 19.60 7.12 0.87
C PHE A 95 19.98 8.38 0.09
N ARG A 96 18.98 9.01 -0.51
CA ARG A 96 19.20 10.22 -1.31
C ARG A 96 19.48 11.47 -0.49
N TYR A 97 19.12 11.46 0.79
CA TYR A 97 19.31 12.54 1.76
C TYR A 97 19.13 11.98 3.17
N ASP A 98 19.60 12.72 4.16
CA ASP A 98 19.37 12.44 5.57
C ASP A 98 17.98 12.95 6.00
N VAL A 99 17.08 12.03 6.33
CA VAL A 99 15.72 12.36 6.78
C VAL A 99 15.69 12.80 8.24
N THR A 100 16.67 12.38 9.06
CA THR A 100 16.72 12.69 10.49
C THR A 100 17.03 14.17 10.75
N ALA A 101 17.55 14.87 9.73
CA ALA A 101 17.75 16.30 9.74
C ALA A 101 16.50 17.13 9.38
N CYS A 102 15.37 16.49 9.04
CA CYS A 102 14.14 17.21 8.70
C CYS A 102 13.51 17.85 9.94
N GLU A 103 13.13 19.12 9.83
CA GLU A 103 12.44 19.83 10.91
C GLU A 103 10.99 19.34 11.03
N THR A 104 10.61 18.81 12.18
CA THR A 104 9.25 18.30 12.46
C THR A 104 8.67 18.99 13.69
N LYS A 105 7.40 19.40 13.63
CA LYS A 105 6.67 19.98 14.78
C LYS A 105 5.20 19.56 14.76
N VAL A 106 4.62 19.47 15.95
CA VAL A 106 3.16 19.38 16.10
C VAL A 106 2.61 20.81 16.01
N ILE A 107 1.70 21.02 15.06
CA ILE A 107 0.94 22.27 14.90
C ILE A 107 0.02 22.42 16.13
N PRO A 108 0.09 23.55 16.85
CA PRO A 108 -0.81 23.81 17.98
C PRO A 108 -2.26 23.88 17.53
N GLY A 109 -3.15 23.22 18.26
CA GLY A 109 -4.60 23.28 18.05
C GLY A 109 -5.32 22.02 18.52
N GLN A 110 -6.54 21.83 18.05
CA GLN A 110 -7.42 20.75 18.51
C GLN A 110 -7.02 19.39 17.96
N HIS A 111 -6.59 19.33 16.70
CA HIS A 111 -6.30 18.11 15.96
C HIS A 111 -4.83 17.68 16.11
N GLY A 112 -3.94 18.64 16.35
CA GLY A 112 -2.51 18.42 16.49
C GLY A 112 -1.88 17.85 15.23
N PHE A 113 -2.14 18.47 14.07
CA PHE A 113 -1.49 18.14 12.80
C PHE A 113 0.03 18.16 12.93
N ILE A 114 0.73 17.28 12.21
CA ILE A 114 2.19 17.19 12.28
C ILE A 114 2.73 17.84 11.00
N ALA A 115 3.52 18.89 11.13
CA ALA A 115 4.22 19.51 10.01
C ALA A 115 5.67 19.02 9.98
N GLN A 116 6.12 18.56 8.83
CA GLN A 116 7.52 18.24 8.57
C GLN A 116 8.01 18.98 7.34
N LEU A 117 9.15 19.66 7.44
CA LEU A 117 9.80 20.29 6.30
C LEU A 117 10.75 19.29 5.62
N ASN A 118 10.47 18.96 4.36
CA ASN A 118 11.26 18.02 3.57
C ASN A 118 11.67 18.65 2.22
N GLU A 119 12.58 19.63 2.28
CA GLU A 119 13.04 20.40 1.13
C GLU A 119 13.82 19.53 0.14
N GLY A 120 13.64 19.79 -1.16
CA GLY A 120 14.38 19.09 -2.21
C GLY A 120 14.00 17.62 -2.44
N ARG A 121 13.21 16.99 -1.55
CA ARG A 121 12.68 15.63 -1.76
C ARG A 121 11.90 15.52 -3.07
N HIS A 122 11.06 16.51 -3.36
CA HIS A 122 10.24 16.55 -4.56
C HIS A 122 11.08 16.65 -5.85
N LEU A 123 12.25 17.29 -5.81
CA LEU A 123 13.17 17.37 -6.95
C LEU A 123 13.76 16.01 -7.30
N LYS A 124 13.94 15.14 -6.29
CA LYS A 124 14.45 13.78 -6.47
C LYS A 124 13.33 12.76 -6.75
N LYS A 125 12.06 13.17 -6.67
CA LYS A 125 10.91 12.28 -6.89
C LYS A 125 10.79 11.95 -8.38
N ARG A 126 10.56 10.67 -8.70
CA ARG A 126 10.32 10.23 -10.07
C ARG A 126 9.01 10.85 -10.59
N PRO A 127 8.95 11.29 -11.86
CA PRO A 127 7.70 11.70 -12.48
C PRO A 127 6.70 10.54 -12.48
N THR A 128 5.41 10.86 -12.33
CA THR A 128 4.35 9.87 -12.52
C THR A 128 4.27 9.48 -13.99
N GLU A 129 4.58 8.22 -14.31
CA GLU A 129 4.61 7.70 -15.69
C GLU A 129 3.30 7.04 -16.12
N PHE A 130 2.28 7.05 -15.27
CA PHE A 130 0.98 6.44 -15.53
C PHE A 130 -0.14 7.47 -15.65
N ARG A 131 -1.29 6.99 -16.11
CA ARG A 131 -2.48 7.81 -16.26
C ARG A 131 -3.09 8.09 -14.90
N VAL A 132 -3.62 9.28 -14.70
CA VAL A 132 -4.22 9.68 -13.42
C VAL A 132 -5.74 9.43 -13.41
N ASP A 133 -6.34 9.23 -14.58
CA ASP A 133 -7.79 8.98 -14.74
C ASP A 133 -8.21 7.52 -14.52
N LYS A 134 -7.26 6.61 -14.25
CA LYS A 134 -7.55 5.20 -14.00
C LYS A 134 -6.83 4.66 -12.77
N VAL A 135 -7.61 4.12 -11.84
CA VAL A 135 -7.11 3.45 -10.63
C VAL A 135 -6.42 2.13 -10.99
N LEU A 136 -7.03 1.33 -11.88
CA LEU A 136 -6.46 0.07 -12.35
C LEU A 136 -5.78 0.25 -13.71
N GLN A 137 -4.51 -0.12 -13.78
CA GLN A 137 -3.70 -0.13 -14.99
C GLN A 137 -2.83 -1.39 -15.03
N PRO A 138 -2.60 -1.98 -16.21
CA PRO A 138 -1.73 -3.14 -16.33
C PRO A 138 -0.30 -2.79 -15.90
N PHE A 139 0.40 -3.76 -15.33
CA PHE A 139 1.83 -3.65 -15.07
C PHE A 139 2.59 -3.37 -16.37
N ASP A 140 3.64 -2.56 -16.29
CA ASP A 140 4.50 -2.23 -17.44
C ASP A 140 5.97 -2.42 -17.04
N GLY A 141 6.57 -3.52 -17.51
CA GLY A 141 7.96 -3.88 -17.22
C GLY A 141 8.98 -2.88 -17.79
N ASN A 142 8.60 -2.04 -18.75
CA ASN A 142 9.50 -1.02 -19.30
C ASN A 142 9.67 0.16 -18.35
N LYS A 143 8.62 0.50 -17.59
CA LYS A 143 8.65 1.56 -16.57
C LYS A 143 9.43 1.13 -15.34
N PHE A 144 9.71 2.07 -14.45
CA PHE A 144 10.31 1.70 -13.18
C PHE A 144 9.38 0.78 -12.38
N ASN A 145 9.97 -0.27 -11.80
CA ASN A 145 9.30 -1.22 -10.93
C ASN A 145 10.33 -1.84 -9.97
N PHE A 146 9.85 -2.45 -8.89
CA PHE A 146 10.73 -2.93 -7.82
C PHE A 146 11.64 -4.10 -8.19
N THR A 147 11.42 -4.81 -9.30
CA THR A 147 12.42 -5.82 -9.76
C THR A 147 13.75 -5.16 -10.15
N LYS A 148 13.76 -3.84 -10.42
CA LYS A 148 14.92 -3.07 -10.89
C LYS A 148 15.74 -2.43 -9.76
N VAL A 149 15.32 -2.55 -8.49
CA VAL A 149 16.13 -2.04 -7.35
C VAL A 149 17.32 -2.97 -7.13
N GLY A 150 18.41 -2.42 -6.58
CA GLY A 150 19.55 -3.24 -6.16
C GLY A 150 19.21 -4.07 -4.93
N GLN A 151 19.74 -5.29 -4.84
CA GLN A 151 19.56 -6.18 -3.68
C GLN A 151 20.07 -5.52 -2.38
N GLU A 152 21.03 -4.59 -2.46
CA GLU A 152 21.48 -3.79 -1.34
C GLU A 152 20.40 -2.86 -0.74
N GLU A 153 19.37 -2.51 -1.51
CA GLU A 153 18.21 -1.75 -1.03
C GLU A 153 17.22 -2.64 -0.27
N VAL A 154 17.30 -3.96 -0.41
CA VAL A 154 16.44 -4.92 0.30
C VAL A 154 16.98 -5.17 1.71
N LEU A 155 16.09 -5.13 2.69
CA LEU A 155 16.39 -5.47 4.07
C LEU A 155 16.30 -6.99 4.27
N PHE A 156 15.15 -7.56 3.92
CA PHE A 156 14.87 -8.99 4.05
C PHE A 156 13.64 -9.41 3.23
N GLN A 157 13.55 -10.70 2.95
CA GLN A 157 12.34 -11.41 2.55
C GLN A 157 11.37 -11.48 3.74
N PHE A 158 10.07 -11.35 3.49
CA PHE A 158 9.03 -11.38 4.52
C PHE A 158 7.96 -12.40 4.13
N GLY A 159 7.91 -13.52 4.84
CA GLY A 159 7.07 -14.67 4.48
C GLY A 159 6.47 -15.36 5.71
N ALA A 160 5.41 -16.12 5.51
CA ALA A 160 4.82 -16.88 6.61
C ALA A 160 5.69 -18.09 6.97
N SER A 161 5.81 -18.38 8.26
CA SER A 161 6.47 -19.59 8.76
C SER A 161 5.67 -20.85 8.44
N GLU A 162 6.39 -21.94 8.12
CA GLU A 162 5.82 -23.28 7.91
C GLU A 162 5.47 -23.98 9.22
N ASP A 163 6.23 -23.73 10.29
CA ASP A 163 6.10 -24.41 11.58
C ASP A 163 5.28 -23.61 12.62
N GLY A 164 4.81 -22.42 12.24
CA GLY A 164 4.00 -21.56 13.09
C GLY A 164 4.79 -20.79 14.15
N GLU A 165 6.12 -20.77 14.07
CA GLU A 165 6.99 -20.00 14.94
C GLU A 165 7.73 -18.89 14.18
N VAL A 166 8.04 -17.79 14.88
CA VAL A 166 8.80 -16.68 14.30
C VAL A 166 10.26 -17.11 14.14
N GLN A 167 10.79 -16.98 12.92
CA GLN A 167 12.16 -17.39 12.60
C GLN A 167 12.88 -16.34 11.76
N PHE A 168 14.21 -16.29 11.90
CA PHE A 168 15.07 -15.45 11.09
C PHE A 168 16.21 -16.27 10.50
N PHE A 169 16.33 -16.19 9.18
CA PHE A 169 17.37 -16.84 8.42
C PHE A 169 18.25 -15.74 7.81
N PRO A 170 19.47 -15.50 8.31
CA PRO A 170 20.33 -14.43 7.81
C PRO A 170 20.70 -14.56 6.33
N ASP A 171 20.67 -15.78 5.80
CA ASP A 171 21.11 -16.12 4.45
C ASP A 171 20.16 -17.17 3.86
N ALA A 172 18.96 -16.74 3.44
CA ALA A 172 17.96 -17.60 2.83
C ALA A 172 18.01 -17.47 1.30
N PRO A 173 17.91 -18.58 0.55
CA PRO A 173 17.80 -18.51 -0.89
C PRO A 173 16.54 -17.75 -1.30
N ILE A 174 16.63 -16.98 -2.38
CA ILE A 174 15.45 -16.42 -3.02
C ILE A 174 14.83 -17.51 -3.89
N ASP A 175 13.56 -17.81 -3.69
CA ASP A 175 12.79 -18.73 -4.54
C ASP A 175 12.04 -17.96 -5.64
N PRO A 176 12.53 -17.93 -6.89
CA PRO A 176 11.92 -17.11 -7.92
C PRO A 176 10.56 -17.63 -8.37
N GLU A 177 10.29 -18.93 -8.23
CA GLU A 177 9.04 -19.56 -8.65
C GLU A 177 7.90 -19.21 -7.70
N ASN A 178 8.18 -19.16 -6.39
CA ASN A 178 7.21 -18.75 -5.38
C ASN A 178 7.13 -17.24 -5.17
N SER A 179 8.03 -16.46 -5.79
CA SER A 179 7.99 -15.00 -5.82
C SER A 179 7.88 -14.40 -4.42
N PRO A 180 9.00 -14.25 -3.68
CA PRO A 180 8.93 -13.80 -2.29
C PRO A 180 8.41 -12.37 -2.19
N SER A 181 7.83 -12.08 -1.03
CA SER A 181 7.56 -10.69 -0.66
C SER A 181 8.80 -10.10 0.00
N MET A 182 9.09 -8.83 -0.30
CA MET A 182 10.32 -8.17 0.12
C MET A 182 10.02 -6.93 0.96
N VAL A 183 10.89 -6.66 1.93
CA VAL A 183 10.97 -5.38 2.64
C VAL A 183 12.23 -4.66 2.17
N ALA A 184 12.07 -3.47 1.58
CA ALA A 184 13.18 -2.67 1.06
C ALA A 184 13.14 -1.25 1.61
N ILE A 185 14.28 -0.55 1.64
CA ILE A 185 14.31 0.85 2.02
C ILE A 185 13.52 1.69 1.02
N ASN A 186 12.84 2.73 1.50
CA ASN A 186 12.48 3.82 0.62
C ASN A 186 13.70 4.75 0.50
N VAL A 187 14.41 4.71 -0.62
CA VAL A 187 15.59 5.57 -0.87
C VAL A 187 15.29 7.08 -0.83
N SER A 188 14.01 7.48 -0.79
CA SER A 188 13.55 8.86 -0.53
C SER A 188 12.63 8.90 0.70
N PRO A 189 13.18 8.63 1.89
CA PRO A 189 12.42 8.37 3.10
C PRO A 189 11.69 9.63 3.57
N ILE A 190 10.49 9.45 4.10
CA ILE A 190 9.70 10.55 4.69
C ILE A 190 10.06 10.69 6.15
N GLU A 191 10.24 9.58 6.86
CA GLU A 191 10.61 9.55 8.26
C GLU A 191 11.59 8.38 8.50
N TYR A 192 12.16 8.34 9.69
CA TYR A 192 12.97 7.25 10.21
C TYR A 192 12.30 5.88 10.05
N GLY A 193 13.09 4.90 9.60
CA GLY A 193 12.62 3.55 9.32
C GLY A 193 11.65 3.46 8.13
N HIS A 194 11.63 4.44 7.21
CA HIS A 194 10.74 4.36 6.05
C HIS A 194 11.16 3.25 5.09
N VAL A 195 10.33 2.20 5.04
CA VAL A 195 10.47 1.01 4.19
C VAL A 195 9.28 0.82 3.24
N LEU A 196 9.44 -0.08 2.29
CA LEU A 196 8.44 -0.54 1.35
C LEU A 196 8.23 -2.04 1.58
N LEU A 197 6.98 -2.46 1.78
CA LEU A 197 6.59 -3.86 1.68
C LEU A 197 6.11 -4.11 0.26
N ILE A 198 6.74 -5.05 -0.44
CA ILE A 198 6.51 -5.35 -1.85
C ILE A 198 6.06 -6.82 -1.95
N PRO A 199 4.73 -7.07 -1.99
CA PRO A 199 4.20 -8.43 -2.08
C PRO A 199 4.59 -9.09 -3.40
N ARG A 200 5.07 -10.33 -3.32
CA ARG A 200 5.40 -11.19 -4.47
C ARG A 200 6.10 -10.44 -5.61
N VAL A 201 7.30 -9.95 -5.32
CA VAL A 201 7.98 -8.94 -6.16
C VAL A 201 8.21 -9.39 -7.60
N LEU A 202 8.32 -10.70 -7.84
CA LEU A 202 8.60 -11.26 -9.17
C LEU A 202 7.31 -11.52 -9.98
N ASP A 203 6.14 -11.55 -9.33
CA ASP A 203 4.82 -11.68 -9.98
C ASP A 203 4.43 -10.39 -10.70
N CYS A 204 5.15 -9.29 -10.43
CA CYS A 204 4.93 -8.00 -11.06
C CYS A 204 3.48 -7.51 -10.90
N LEU A 205 2.90 -7.72 -9.71
CA LEU A 205 1.53 -7.33 -9.42
C LEU A 205 1.37 -5.81 -9.64
N PRO A 206 0.34 -5.34 -10.37
CA PRO A 206 0.07 -3.91 -10.48
C PRO A 206 -0.32 -3.32 -9.12
N GLN A 207 -0.32 -1.99 -8.98
CA GLN A 207 -0.74 -1.30 -7.74
C GLN A 207 -2.26 -1.44 -7.52
N ARG A 208 -2.66 -2.65 -7.10
CA ARG A 208 -4.02 -3.15 -6.94
C ARG A 208 -4.08 -3.98 -5.66
N ILE A 209 -5.07 -3.74 -4.81
CA ILE A 209 -5.27 -4.55 -3.61
C ILE A 209 -5.95 -5.87 -3.99
N ASP A 210 -5.42 -6.95 -3.42
CA ASP A 210 -6.03 -8.28 -3.28
C ASP A 210 -6.01 -8.70 -1.80
N ARG A 211 -6.73 -9.77 -1.45
CA ARG A 211 -6.88 -10.23 -0.05
C ARG A 211 -5.56 -10.68 0.55
N ASP A 212 -4.76 -11.44 -0.20
CA ASP A 212 -3.51 -12.04 0.29
C ASP A 212 -2.46 -10.97 0.60
N SER A 213 -2.29 -10.04 -0.34
CA SER A 213 -1.33 -8.93 -0.22
C SER A 213 -1.73 -7.94 0.87
N PHE A 214 -3.04 -7.73 1.08
CA PHE A 214 -3.54 -6.90 2.18
C PHE A 214 -3.34 -7.57 3.54
N MET A 215 -3.60 -8.88 3.62
CA MET A 215 -3.35 -9.68 4.83
C MET A 215 -1.86 -9.67 5.19
N LEU A 216 -0.96 -9.75 4.20
CA LEU A 216 0.48 -9.63 4.42
C LEU A 216 0.86 -8.29 5.10
N ALA A 217 0.22 -7.19 4.69
CA ALA A 217 0.44 -5.88 5.31
C ALA A 217 -0.08 -5.84 6.76
N ILE A 218 -1.23 -6.47 7.05
CA ILE A 218 -1.74 -6.60 8.42
C ILE A 218 -0.79 -7.45 9.28
N TYR A 219 -0.28 -8.57 8.76
CA TYR A 219 0.71 -9.38 9.48
C TYR A 219 1.96 -8.56 9.81
N MET A 220 2.48 -7.76 8.88
CA MET A 220 3.62 -6.89 9.16
C MET A 220 3.32 -5.90 10.30
N ALA A 221 2.13 -5.29 10.32
CA ALA A 221 1.73 -4.37 11.38
C ALA A 221 1.59 -5.07 12.75
N ALA A 222 1.00 -6.28 12.75
CA ALA A 222 0.80 -7.09 13.95
C ALA A 222 2.12 -7.60 14.52
N GLU A 223 3.02 -8.09 13.67
CA GLU A 223 4.36 -8.59 14.02
C GLU A 223 5.27 -7.49 14.55
N ALA A 224 5.16 -6.27 14.02
CA ALA A 224 5.87 -5.12 14.56
C ALA A 224 5.42 -4.82 16.00
N GLY A 225 4.14 -5.04 16.32
CA GLY A 225 3.60 -4.86 17.66
C GLY A 225 3.75 -3.43 18.19
N ASN A 226 3.95 -2.45 17.30
CA ASN A 226 4.29 -1.08 17.64
C ASN A 226 3.23 -0.10 17.10
N PRO A 227 2.48 0.62 17.96
CA PRO A 227 1.43 1.53 17.53
C PRO A 227 1.96 2.78 16.80
N TYR A 228 3.28 3.02 16.85
CA TYR A 228 3.95 4.10 16.12
C TYR A 228 4.49 3.66 14.76
N PHE A 229 4.47 2.37 14.45
CA PHE A 229 4.72 1.83 13.13
C PHE A 229 3.40 1.74 12.37
N ARG A 230 3.31 2.47 11.26
CA ARG A 230 2.10 2.54 10.43
C ARG A 230 2.40 2.07 9.04
N LEU A 231 1.47 1.34 8.43
CA LEU A 231 1.52 1.03 7.01
C LEU A 231 0.52 1.90 6.26
N GLY A 232 0.93 2.33 5.09
CA GLY A 232 0.17 3.19 4.20
C GLY A 232 0.11 2.60 2.79
N TYR A 233 -1.07 2.61 2.21
CA TYR A 233 -1.31 2.27 0.81
C TYR A 233 -1.88 3.48 0.08
N ASN A 234 -1.45 3.65 -1.16
CA ASN A 234 -1.99 4.63 -2.09
C ASN A 234 -2.42 3.89 -3.36
N SER A 235 -3.65 4.10 -3.83
CA SER A 235 -4.05 3.64 -5.16
C SER A 235 -3.46 4.55 -6.25
N LEU A 236 -3.45 4.11 -7.52
CA LEU A 236 -3.30 5.06 -8.63
C LEU A 236 -4.49 6.04 -8.59
N GLY A 237 -4.23 7.30 -8.93
CA GLY A 237 -5.19 8.40 -8.74
C GLY A 237 -5.19 9.00 -7.32
N ALA A 238 -4.63 8.31 -6.33
CA ALA A 238 -4.49 8.77 -4.95
C ALA A 238 -3.01 8.89 -4.52
N PHE A 239 -2.18 9.38 -5.45
CA PHE A 239 -0.75 9.69 -5.26
C PHE A 239 0.20 8.52 -5.01
N ALA A 240 -0.18 7.28 -5.36
CA ALA A 240 0.82 6.30 -5.76
C ALA A 240 1.71 6.88 -6.86
N THR A 241 2.96 6.41 -6.99
CA THR A 241 3.87 6.84 -8.06
C THR A 241 4.56 5.72 -8.80
N ILE A 242 4.30 4.46 -8.39
CA ILE A 242 4.82 3.26 -9.05
C ILE A 242 3.64 2.32 -9.25
N ASN A 243 3.51 1.74 -10.46
CA ASN A 243 2.49 0.72 -10.75
C ASN A 243 3.09 -0.68 -10.57
N HIS A 244 3.50 -0.98 -9.35
CA HIS A 244 3.94 -2.28 -8.87
C HIS A 244 3.51 -2.32 -7.40
N LEU A 245 2.68 -3.29 -7.00
CA LEU A 245 2.09 -3.39 -5.68
C LEU A 245 3.11 -3.17 -4.58
N HIS A 246 2.86 -2.15 -3.76
CA HIS A 246 3.64 -1.88 -2.57
C HIS A 246 2.81 -1.14 -1.51
N PHE A 247 3.17 -1.40 -0.26
CA PHE A 247 2.81 -0.61 0.90
C PHE A 247 4.04 0.17 1.35
N GLN A 248 3.81 1.30 2.01
CA GLN A 248 4.86 2.10 2.64
C GLN A 248 4.70 1.98 4.14
N ALA A 249 5.79 2.00 4.89
CA ALA A 249 5.73 2.00 6.34
C ALA A 249 6.82 2.89 6.92
N TYR A 250 6.58 3.52 8.07
CA TYR A 250 7.62 4.18 8.87
C TYR A 250 7.20 4.33 10.32
N TYR A 251 8.15 4.73 11.16
CA TYR A 251 7.95 4.99 12.58
C TYR A 251 7.78 6.48 12.81
N LEU A 252 6.70 6.88 13.50
CA LEU A 252 6.60 8.23 14.04
C LEU A 252 5.95 8.15 15.42
N ALA A 253 6.73 8.51 16.45
CA ALA A 253 6.36 8.43 17.87
C ALA A 253 5.35 9.50 18.31
N VAL A 254 4.37 9.81 17.45
CA VAL A 254 3.28 10.75 17.68
C VAL A 254 2.01 10.15 17.07
N PRO A 255 0.88 10.09 17.80
CA PRO A 255 -0.40 9.66 17.22
C PRO A 255 -0.83 10.63 16.11
N PHE A 256 -1.21 10.09 14.95
CA PHE A 256 -1.66 10.95 13.87
C PHE A 256 -3.00 11.63 14.22
N PRO A 257 -3.28 12.83 13.69
CA PRO A 257 -4.57 13.49 13.81
C PRO A 257 -5.77 12.59 13.51
N ILE A 258 -5.67 11.77 12.45
CA ILE A 258 -6.76 10.86 12.07
C ILE A 258 -7.05 9.80 13.13
N GLU A 259 -6.03 9.33 13.87
CA GLU A 259 -6.19 8.35 14.94
C GLU A 259 -6.89 8.93 16.16
N LYS A 260 -6.79 10.25 16.36
CA LYS A 260 -7.46 10.97 17.45
C LYS A 260 -8.87 11.42 17.07
N ALA A 261 -9.21 11.40 15.78
CA ALA A 261 -10.50 11.86 15.31
C ALA A 261 -11.62 10.93 15.79
N PRO A 262 -12.77 11.51 16.24
CA PRO A 262 -13.90 10.72 16.67
C PRO A 262 -14.50 9.93 15.51
N THR A 263 -15.15 8.81 15.84
CA THR A 263 -15.86 7.96 14.87
C THR A 263 -17.32 7.80 15.27
N LYS A 264 -18.19 7.58 14.28
CA LYS A 264 -19.59 7.26 14.47
C LYS A 264 -19.85 5.88 13.87
N GLU A 265 -20.19 4.93 14.72
CA GLU A 265 -20.48 3.56 14.28
C GLU A 265 -21.66 3.54 13.30
N ILE A 266 -21.47 2.82 12.19
CA ILE A 266 -22.51 2.56 11.18
C ILE A 266 -23.11 1.19 11.44
N THR A 267 -22.26 0.17 11.51
CA THR A 267 -22.65 -1.22 11.71
C THR A 267 -21.48 -2.06 12.24
N THR A 268 -21.77 -3.28 12.65
CA THR A 268 -20.79 -4.32 12.97
C THR A 268 -21.11 -5.55 12.12
N SER A 269 -20.11 -6.12 11.46
CA SER A 269 -20.28 -7.33 10.64
C SER A 269 -20.48 -8.58 11.50
N ASP A 270 -20.97 -9.66 10.88
CA ASP A 270 -21.12 -10.96 11.56
C ASP A 270 -19.77 -11.50 12.08
N GLY A 271 -18.68 -11.19 11.37
CA GLY A 271 -17.30 -11.47 11.77
C GLY A 271 -16.79 -10.56 12.88
N GLY A 272 -17.63 -9.72 13.51
CA GLY A 272 -17.25 -8.85 14.62
C GLY A 272 -16.48 -7.58 14.23
N VAL A 273 -16.40 -7.26 12.93
CA VAL A 273 -15.70 -6.06 12.44
C VAL A 273 -16.63 -4.87 12.57
N LYS A 274 -16.25 -3.92 13.41
CA LYS A 274 -16.95 -2.65 13.55
C LYS A 274 -16.56 -1.72 12.41
N ILE A 275 -17.56 -1.16 11.74
CA ILE A 275 -17.39 -0.21 10.64
C ILE A 275 -18.01 1.13 11.06
N SER A 276 -17.19 2.18 11.08
CA SER A 276 -17.58 3.51 11.53
C SER A 276 -17.24 4.58 10.48
N GLU A 277 -18.00 5.67 10.46
CA GLU A 277 -17.65 6.88 9.74
C GLU A 277 -16.70 7.74 10.58
N LEU A 278 -15.68 8.32 9.95
CA LEU A 278 -14.81 9.32 10.56
C LEU A 278 -15.54 10.67 10.66
N VAL A 279 -15.58 11.27 11.86
CA VAL A 279 -16.27 12.54 12.10
C VAL A 279 -15.31 13.60 12.67
N ASN A 280 -15.62 14.88 12.44
CA ASN A 280 -14.77 16.02 12.83
C ASN A 280 -13.33 15.95 12.29
N TYR A 281 -13.18 15.42 11.07
CA TYR A 281 -11.93 15.35 10.33
C TYR A 281 -12.15 15.86 8.89
N PRO A 282 -11.18 16.52 8.24
CA PRO A 282 -11.40 17.17 6.94
C PRO A 282 -11.60 16.20 5.78
N VAL A 283 -11.16 14.95 5.93
CA VAL A 283 -11.33 13.88 4.92
C VAL A 283 -12.38 12.90 5.40
N ARG A 284 -13.44 12.69 4.60
CA ARG A 284 -14.43 11.66 4.87
C ARG A 284 -13.84 10.27 4.59
N GLY A 285 -14.09 9.34 5.50
CA GLY A 285 -13.55 8.00 5.40
C GLY A 285 -14.25 7.02 6.34
N LEU A 286 -13.98 5.74 6.11
CA LEU A 286 -14.46 4.65 6.94
C LEU A 286 -13.32 4.14 7.83
N VAL A 287 -13.67 3.72 9.04
CA VAL A 287 -12.76 3.10 10.00
C VAL A 287 -13.26 1.70 10.29
N PHE A 288 -12.38 0.72 10.11
CA PHE A 288 -12.62 -0.69 10.38
C PHE A 288 -11.79 -1.12 11.58
N GLU A 289 -12.45 -1.70 12.58
CA GLU A 289 -11.86 -2.06 13.87
C GLU A 289 -12.40 -3.40 14.37
N GLY A 290 -11.57 -4.15 15.08
CA GLY A 290 -11.99 -5.42 15.68
C GLY A 290 -12.10 -6.55 14.65
N GLY A 291 -13.04 -7.45 14.86
CA GLY A 291 -13.09 -8.76 14.19
C GLY A 291 -12.92 -9.90 15.19
N ASN A 292 -13.49 -11.07 14.89
CA ASN A 292 -13.27 -12.28 15.68
C ASN A 292 -11.87 -12.83 15.41
N ALA A 293 -11.41 -12.71 14.16
CA ALA A 293 -10.06 -12.96 13.70
C ALA A 293 -9.51 -11.76 12.93
N LEU A 294 -8.17 -11.65 12.83
CA LEU A 294 -7.52 -10.64 11.96
C LEU A 294 -7.94 -10.79 10.49
N LEU A 295 -8.25 -12.02 10.08
CA LEU A 295 -8.75 -12.32 8.74
C LEU A 295 -10.10 -11.64 8.45
N ASP A 296 -10.99 -11.52 9.44
CA ASP A 296 -12.28 -10.85 9.27
C ASP A 296 -12.08 -9.36 8.94
N LEU A 297 -11.19 -8.70 9.70
CA LEU A 297 -10.82 -7.30 9.47
C LEU A 297 -10.18 -7.12 8.09
N SER A 298 -9.22 -7.99 7.76
CA SER A 298 -8.53 -7.99 6.47
C SER A 298 -9.50 -8.14 5.30
N ASN A 299 -10.41 -9.12 5.38
CA ASN A 299 -11.41 -9.37 4.33
C ASN A 299 -12.37 -8.19 4.18
N GLY A 300 -12.88 -7.65 5.30
CA GLY A 300 -13.79 -6.50 5.26
C GLY A 300 -13.17 -5.28 4.57
N VAL A 301 -11.92 -4.95 4.90
CA VAL A 301 -11.23 -3.80 4.28
C VAL A 301 -10.79 -4.10 2.85
N SER A 302 -10.22 -5.26 2.58
CA SER A 302 -9.75 -5.60 1.23
C SER A 302 -10.92 -5.71 0.24
N ASP A 303 -12.08 -6.21 0.65
CA ASP A 303 -13.29 -6.21 -0.18
C ASP A 303 -13.79 -4.78 -0.48
N ALA A 304 -13.73 -3.87 0.51
CA ALA A 304 -14.01 -2.46 0.28
C ALA A 304 -13.01 -1.82 -0.70
N CYS A 305 -11.71 -2.11 -0.55
CA CYS A 305 -10.67 -1.64 -1.48
C CYS A 305 -10.88 -2.17 -2.91
N ILE A 306 -11.28 -3.44 -3.04
CA ILE A 306 -11.58 -4.07 -4.32
C ILE A 306 -12.79 -3.41 -4.98
N CYS A 307 -13.85 -3.12 -4.21
CA CYS A 307 -15.00 -2.36 -4.70
C CYS A 307 -14.58 -0.99 -5.24
N LEU A 308 -13.78 -0.24 -4.48
CA LEU A 308 -13.33 1.11 -4.89
C LEU A 308 -12.49 1.09 -6.17
N GLN A 309 -11.51 0.19 -6.27
CA GLN A 309 -10.65 0.10 -7.47
C GLN A 309 -11.41 -0.37 -8.72
N GLU A 310 -12.40 -1.26 -8.57
CA GLU A 310 -13.26 -1.73 -9.68
C GLU A 310 -14.22 -0.64 -10.17
N ASN A 311 -14.66 0.24 -9.27
CA ASN A 311 -15.46 1.42 -9.59
C ASN A 311 -14.62 2.67 -9.94
N ASN A 312 -13.30 2.50 -10.12
CA ASN A 312 -12.38 3.58 -10.48
C ASN A 312 -12.39 4.77 -9.50
N ILE A 313 -12.60 4.52 -8.22
CA ILE A 313 -12.55 5.52 -7.15
C ILE A 313 -11.15 5.50 -6.52
N PRO A 314 -10.36 6.57 -6.60
CA PRO A 314 -9.07 6.62 -5.94
C PRO A 314 -9.19 6.61 -4.42
N TYR A 315 -8.28 5.93 -3.73
CA TYR A 315 -8.30 5.82 -2.28
C TYR A 315 -6.92 5.58 -1.67
N ASN A 316 -6.86 5.80 -0.36
CA ASN A 316 -5.71 5.49 0.47
C ASN A 316 -6.16 4.61 1.64
N VAL A 317 -5.21 3.85 2.18
CA VAL A 317 -5.44 3.04 3.38
C VAL A 317 -4.34 3.32 4.38
N LEU A 318 -4.71 3.65 5.62
CA LEU A 318 -3.79 3.67 6.75
C LEU A 318 -4.09 2.47 7.65
N ILE A 319 -3.11 1.61 7.86
CA ILE A 319 -3.13 0.53 8.85
C ILE A 319 -2.37 1.03 10.07
N ALA A 320 -3.07 1.14 11.19
CA ALA A 320 -2.58 1.66 12.46
C ALA A 320 -2.85 0.68 13.60
N ASP A 321 -2.38 1.03 14.80
CA ASP A 321 -2.65 0.29 16.04
C ASP A 321 -2.32 -1.21 15.92
N CYS A 322 -1.11 -1.50 15.44
CA CYS A 322 -0.59 -2.86 15.24
C CYS A 322 -1.47 -3.71 14.31
N GLY A 323 -2.15 -3.09 13.35
CA GLY A 323 -3.03 -3.78 12.40
C GLY A 323 -4.49 -3.89 12.83
N ASN A 324 -4.86 -3.43 14.02
CA ASN A 324 -6.22 -3.57 14.56
C ASN A 324 -7.17 -2.45 14.16
N ARG A 325 -6.65 -1.36 13.59
CA ARG A 325 -7.42 -0.19 13.21
C ARG A 325 -7.02 0.28 11.82
N ILE A 326 -7.97 0.26 10.89
CA ILE A 326 -7.71 0.53 9.49
C ILE A 326 -8.63 1.64 8.97
N PHE A 327 -8.03 2.68 8.40
CA PHE A 327 -8.73 3.81 7.82
C PHE A 327 -8.74 3.68 6.29
N LEU A 328 -9.94 3.67 5.71
CA LEU A 328 -10.15 3.68 4.27
C LEU A 328 -10.66 5.05 3.83
N LEU A 329 -9.88 5.71 2.97
CA LEU A 329 -10.06 7.12 2.62
C LEU A 329 -10.20 7.28 1.10
N PRO A 330 -11.43 7.20 0.55
CA PRO A 330 -11.70 7.61 -0.83
C PRO A 330 -11.35 9.10 -1.03
N GLN A 331 -10.71 9.45 -2.14
CA GLN A 331 -10.32 10.83 -2.43
C GLN A 331 -10.48 11.21 -3.91
N CYS A 332 -10.55 12.51 -4.18
CA CYS A 332 -10.72 13.05 -5.54
C CYS A 332 -9.74 14.19 -5.89
N TYR A 333 -8.68 14.41 -5.10
CA TYR A 333 -7.82 15.58 -5.30
C TYR A 333 -7.12 15.62 -6.67
N ALA A 334 -6.59 14.49 -7.15
CA ALA A 334 -5.92 14.44 -8.44
C ALA A 334 -6.86 14.72 -9.63
N GLU A 335 -8.13 14.31 -9.50
CA GLU A 335 -9.19 14.63 -10.47
C GLU A 335 -9.51 16.12 -10.44
N LYS A 336 -9.77 16.70 -9.26
CA LYS A 336 -9.98 18.15 -9.10
C LYS A 336 -8.83 18.98 -9.65
N GLN A 337 -7.57 18.55 -9.43
CA GLN A 337 -6.40 19.20 -10.00
C GLN A 337 -6.43 19.20 -11.53
N ALA A 338 -6.84 18.09 -12.14
CA ALA A 338 -6.92 17.96 -13.59
C ALA A 338 -8.09 18.75 -14.20
N LEU A 339 -9.19 18.90 -13.44
CA LEU A 339 -10.34 19.74 -13.81
C LEU A 339 -10.11 21.24 -13.56
N GLY A 340 -9.03 21.59 -12.84
CA GLY A 340 -8.71 22.99 -12.52
C GLY A 340 -9.56 23.58 -11.39
N GLU A 341 -10.15 22.71 -10.57
CA GLU A 341 -11.03 23.08 -9.45
C GLU A 341 -10.24 23.44 -8.17
N VAL A 342 -8.97 23.03 -8.10
CA VAL A 342 -8.08 23.34 -6.97
C VAL A 342 -7.52 24.75 -7.10
N SER A 343 -7.59 25.52 -6.01
CA SER A 343 -7.11 26.90 -5.98
C SER A 343 -5.60 27.02 -6.31
N PRO A 344 -5.16 28.09 -6.98
CA PRO A 344 -3.74 28.31 -7.28
C PRO A 344 -2.84 28.32 -6.04
N GLU A 345 -3.35 28.84 -4.92
CA GLU A 345 -2.63 28.88 -3.64
C GLU A 345 -2.29 27.47 -3.13
N LEU A 346 -3.26 26.54 -3.16
CA LEU A 346 -3.03 25.16 -2.75
C LEU A 346 -2.11 24.42 -3.73
N LEU A 347 -2.23 24.68 -5.03
CA LEU A 347 -1.32 24.12 -6.04
C LEU A 347 0.13 24.58 -5.83
N ASP A 348 0.33 25.82 -5.37
CA ASP A 348 1.65 26.41 -5.14
C ASP A 348 2.37 25.82 -3.91
N THR A 349 1.63 25.25 -2.94
CA THR A 349 2.22 24.42 -1.87
C THR A 349 2.91 23.16 -2.42
N GLN A 350 2.47 22.73 -3.61
CA GLN A 350 2.86 21.49 -4.26
C GLN A 350 2.64 20.23 -3.41
N VAL A 351 1.86 20.29 -2.32
CA VAL A 351 1.58 19.11 -1.51
C VAL A 351 0.71 18.15 -2.31
N ASN A 352 1.14 16.89 -2.33
CA ASN A 352 0.41 15.80 -2.94
C ASN A 352 -0.13 14.95 -1.80
N PRO A 353 -1.41 15.08 -1.44
CA PRO A 353 -1.98 14.47 -0.25
C PRO A 353 -2.17 12.96 -0.45
N ALA A 354 -1.10 12.21 -0.21
CA ALA A 354 -1.11 10.76 -0.12
C ALA A 354 -1.53 10.35 1.29
N VAL A 355 -1.45 9.04 1.58
CA VAL A 355 -1.85 8.47 2.86
C VAL A 355 -1.28 9.21 4.08
N TRP A 356 -0.01 9.63 4.03
CA TRP A 356 0.61 10.30 5.18
C TRP A 356 0.01 11.68 5.45
N GLU A 357 -0.16 12.49 4.42
CA GLU A 357 -0.73 13.83 4.56
C GLU A 357 -2.21 13.79 4.94
N ILE A 358 -3.01 12.93 4.29
CA ILE A 358 -4.44 12.82 4.62
C ILE A 358 -4.66 12.29 6.02
N SER A 359 -3.74 11.49 6.55
CA SER A 359 -3.79 11.03 7.94
C SER A 359 -3.31 12.08 8.94
N GLY A 360 -2.73 13.19 8.46
CA GLY A 360 -2.40 14.37 9.24
C GLY A 360 -0.91 14.57 9.51
N HIS A 361 -0.04 13.79 8.85
CA HIS A 361 1.39 14.07 8.75
C HIS A 361 1.68 14.88 7.46
N MET A 362 1.67 16.20 7.60
CA MET A 362 1.85 17.16 6.54
C MET A 362 3.33 17.28 6.14
N VAL A 363 3.72 16.60 5.06
CA VAL A 363 5.06 16.69 4.48
C VAL A 363 5.15 17.92 3.57
N LEU A 364 5.65 19.02 4.12
CA LEU A 364 5.73 20.33 3.48
C LEU A 364 7.04 20.48 2.71
N LYS A 365 6.96 21.18 1.57
CA LYS A 365 8.08 21.28 0.60
C LYS A 365 8.84 22.60 0.67
N ARG A 366 8.26 23.61 1.30
CA ARG A 366 8.80 24.98 1.36
C ARG A 366 8.90 25.41 2.80
N LYS A 367 10.02 26.04 3.17
CA LYS A 367 10.21 26.59 4.51
C LYS A 367 9.10 27.56 4.93
N LYS A 368 8.62 28.39 4.01
CA LYS A 368 7.48 29.30 4.25
C LYS A 368 6.24 28.55 4.74
N ASP A 369 5.83 27.49 4.03
CA ASP A 369 4.64 26.71 4.39
C ASP A 369 4.79 26.04 5.76
N TYR A 370 6.02 25.63 6.10
CA TYR A 370 6.33 25.04 7.41
C TYR A 370 6.29 26.07 8.54
N GLU A 371 6.89 27.24 8.34
CA GLU A 371 6.89 28.33 9.34
C GLU A 371 5.47 28.83 9.60
N GLU A 372 4.66 28.98 8.54
CA GLU A 372 3.27 29.43 8.57
C GLU A 372 2.24 28.29 8.76
N ALA A 373 2.70 27.06 9.06
CA ALA A 373 1.83 25.91 9.20
C ALA A 373 0.80 26.10 10.35
N SER A 374 -0.48 25.93 10.02
CA SER A 374 -1.60 26.04 10.96
C SER A 374 -2.62 24.93 10.71
N GLU A 375 -3.50 24.66 11.68
CA GLU A 375 -4.56 23.66 11.50
C GLU A 375 -5.53 24.08 10.41
N GLU A 376 -5.82 25.37 10.27
CA GLU A 376 -6.69 25.89 9.22
C GLU A 376 -6.10 25.64 7.83
N ASN A 377 -4.77 25.81 7.67
CA ASN A 377 -4.09 25.52 6.42
C ASN A 377 -4.13 24.04 6.07
N ALA A 378 -3.84 23.16 7.05
CA ALA A 378 -3.94 21.71 6.86
C ALA A 378 -5.38 21.29 6.53
N TRP A 379 -6.35 21.78 7.30
CA TRP A 379 -7.78 21.50 7.10
C TRP A 379 -8.24 21.92 5.71
N ARG A 380 -7.90 23.15 5.29
CA ARG A 380 -8.26 23.67 3.97
C ARG A 380 -7.72 22.83 2.84
N LEU A 381 -6.46 22.38 2.91
CA LEU A 381 -5.89 21.47 1.91
C LEU A 381 -6.62 20.13 1.91
N LEU A 382 -6.81 19.51 3.08
CA LEU A 382 -7.39 18.18 3.18
C LEU A 382 -8.89 18.15 2.84
N ALA A 383 -9.62 19.24 3.08
CA ALA A 383 -11.01 19.37 2.65
C ALA A 383 -11.15 19.32 1.12
N GLU A 384 -10.14 19.76 0.36
CA GLU A 384 -10.14 19.60 -1.09
C GLU A 384 -9.95 18.15 -1.53
N VAL A 385 -9.34 17.32 -0.69
CA VAL A 385 -9.08 15.90 -0.96
C VAL A 385 -10.34 15.06 -0.81
N SER A 386 -11.17 15.44 0.16
CA SER A 386 -12.40 14.74 0.50
C SER A 386 -13.40 14.71 -0.64
N LEU A 387 -14.13 13.60 -0.73
CA LEU A 387 -15.37 13.54 -1.47
C LEU A 387 -16.41 14.49 -0.86
N SER A 388 -17.37 14.94 -1.68
CA SER A 388 -18.59 15.59 -1.16
C SER A 388 -19.36 14.62 -0.27
N GLU A 389 -20.26 15.14 0.55
CA GLU A 389 -21.06 14.31 1.43
C GLU A 389 -21.93 13.31 0.65
N GLU A 390 -22.58 13.78 -0.41
CA GLU A 390 -23.44 12.97 -1.26
C GLU A 390 -22.65 11.86 -1.96
N ARG A 391 -21.48 12.21 -2.51
CA ARG A 391 -20.62 11.22 -3.17
C ARG A 391 -20.04 10.23 -2.17
N PHE A 392 -19.69 10.66 -0.96
CA PHE A 392 -19.22 9.76 0.08
C PHE A 392 -20.30 8.77 0.53
N GLN A 393 -21.55 9.22 0.67
CA GLN A 393 -22.69 8.34 0.97
C GLN A 393 -22.93 7.31 -0.14
N GLU A 394 -22.87 7.72 -1.41
CA GLU A 394 -22.97 6.81 -2.55
C GLU A 394 -21.86 5.75 -2.53
N VAL A 395 -20.60 6.18 -2.36
CA VAL A 395 -19.44 5.29 -2.29
C VAL A 395 -19.55 4.33 -1.10
N THR A 396 -20.03 4.81 0.04
CA THR A 396 -20.25 4.00 1.23
C THR A 396 -21.31 2.93 0.97
N ALA A 397 -22.41 3.28 0.29
CA ALA A 397 -23.44 2.30 -0.10
C ALA A 397 -22.88 1.22 -1.04
N LEU A 398 -22.06 1.60 -2.04
CA LEU A 398 -21.39 0.66 -2.95
C LEU A 398 -20.48 -0.32 -2.20
N ILE A 399 -19.72 0.17 -1.20
CA ILE A 399 -18.86 -0.67 -0.36
C ILE A 399 -19.71 -1.68 0.42
N PHE A 400 -20.79 -1.24 1.07
CA PHE A 400 -21.64 -2.13 1.86
C PHE A 400 -22.36 -3.18 1.01
N GLU A 401 -22.79 -2.82 -0.21
CA GLU A 401 -23.35 -3.78 -1.17
C GLU A 401 -22.32 -4.85 -1.55
N ALA A 402 -21.09 -4.44 -1.85
CA ALA A 402 -20.01 -5.36 -2.22
C ALA A 402 -19.60 -6.30 -1.09
N ILE A 403 -19.48 -5.79 0.15
CA ILE A 403 -19.17 -6.60 1.34
C ILE A 403 -20.30 -7.62 1.58
N SER A 404 -21.56 -7.18 1.52
CA SER A 404 -22.72 -8.06 1.75
C SER A 404 -22.80 -9.18 0.71
N TYR A 405 -22.59 -8.84 -0.57
CA TYR A 405 -22.64 -9.82 -1.66
C TYR A 405 -21.56 -10.91 -1.49
N ARG A 406 -20.34 -10.53 -1.12
CA ARG A 406 -19.22 -11.49 -0.93
C ARG A 406 -19.42 -12.40 0.28
N SER A 407 -20.03 -11.89 1.35
CA SER A 407 -20.43 -12.73 2.48
C SER A 407 -21.44 -13.81 2.07
N CYS A 408 -22.40 -13.48 1.19
CA CYS A 408 -23.38 -14.45 0.69
C CYS A 408 -22.75 -15.53 -0.22
N VAL A 409 -21.81 -15.16 -1.09
CA VAL A 409 -21.16 -16.12 -2.01
C VAL A 409 -20.24 -17.09 -1.26
N ILE A 410 -19.49 -16.62 -0.26
CA ILE A 410 -18.63 -17.48 0.56
C ILE A 410 -19.48 -18.43 1.42
N GLY A 411 -20.63 -17.96 1.91
CA GLY A 411 -21.59 -18.80 2.65
C GLY A 411 -22.13 -19.97 1.83
N THR A 412 -22.24 -19.85 0.51
CA THR A 412 -22.68 -20.94 -0.39
C THR A 412 -21.56 -21.90 -0.81
N ASP A 413 -20.30 -21.44 -0.85
CA ASP A 413 -19.16 -22.28 -1.24
C ASP A 413 -18.60 -23.09 -0.05
N SER A 414 -18.87 -22.65 1.18
CA SER A 414 -18.43 -23.32 2.42
C SER A 414 -19.18 -24.63 2.70
N GLU A 415 -20.40 -24.80 2.16
CA GLU A 415 -21.21 -26.01 2.39
C GLU A 415 -20.82 -27.19 1.47
N ASN A 416 -19.96 -26.98 0.46
CA ASN A 416 -19.59 -28.03 -0.52
C ASN A 416 -18.13 -28.53 -0.40
N LEU A 417 -17.37 -28.12 0.61
CA LEU A 417 -15.95 -28.48 0.76
C LEU A 417 -15.65 -29.56 1.82
N LEU A 418 -16.67 -30.26 2.34
CA LEU A 418 -16.50 -31.30 3.38
C LEU A 418 -16.90 -32.72 2.99
N GLU A 419 -17.09 -33.03 1.70
CA GLU A 419 -17.24 -34.43 1.26
C GLU A 419 -16.30 -34.77 0.10
N ASP A 420 -15.62 -35.92 0.27
CA ASP A 420 -14.84 -36.71 -0.67
C ASP A 420 -13.37 -36.35 -0.95
N VAL A 421 -12.53 -36.69 0.04
CA VAL A 421 -11.18 -37.21 -0.21
C VAL A 421 -11.30 -38.72 -0.50
N ASN A 422 -11.34 -39.08 -1.77
CA ASN A 422 -10.74 -40.30 -2.34
C ASN A 422 -11.14 -40.42 -3.81
N VAL A 423 -10.17 -40.47 -4.72
CA VAL A 423 -9.95 -41.59 -5.66
C VAL A 423 -8.78 -41.23 -6.59
N GLU A 424 -8.01 -42.26 -6.86
CA GLU A 424 -6.73 -42.34 -7.55
C GLU A 424 -6.69 -41.73 -8.97
N HIS A 425 -5.51 -41.21 -9.30
CA HIS A 425 -5.07 -40.89 -10.66
C HIS A 425 -5.07 -42.14 -11.56
N GLN A 426 -5.86 -42.11 -12.64
CA GLN A 426 -5.56 -42.87 -13.86
C GLN A 426 -5.72 -41.99 -15.09
N LEU A 427 -4.62 -41.87 -15.84
CA LEU A 427 -4.52 -41.37 -17.20
C LEU A 427 -5.35 -42.26 -18.15
N VAL A 428 -5.88 -41.70 -19.25
CA VAL A 428 -5.73 -42.19 -20.64
C VAL A 428 -6.71 -41.49 -21.62
N GLU A 429 -6.08 -40.87 -22.63
CA GLU A 429 -6.39 -40.74 -24.07
C GLU A 429 -7.58 -39.96 -24.65
N GLU A 430 -7.19 -39.16 -25.66
CA GLU A 430 -7.97 -38.54 -26.72
C GLU A 430 -8.81 -39.54 -27.53
N VAL A 431 -10.04 -39.16 -27.88
CA VAL A 431 -10.66 -39.58 -29.15
C VAL A 431 -11.51 -38.45 -29.74
N ASN A 432 -11.15 -38.06 -30.96
CA ASN A 432 -11.92 -37.22 -31.87
C ASN A 432 -13.25 -37.86 -32.28
N ALA A 433 -14.34 -37.09 -32.32
CA ALA A 433 -15.45 -37.36 -33.23
C ALA A 433 -16.21 -36.08 -33.61
N ILE A 434 -16.26 -35.86 -34.92
CA ILE A 434 -16.93 -34.81 -35.69
C ILE A 434 -18.43 -35.11 -35.76
N ASN A 435 -19.29 -34.08 -35.68
CA ASN A 435 -20.41 -33.95 -36.62
C ASN A 435 -20.98 -32.52 -36.74
N GLU A 436 -21.15 -32.15 -38.01
CA GLU A 436 -21.80 -31.02 -38.67
C GLU A 436 -23.24 -30.76 -38.15
N SER A 437 -23.97 -29.64 -38.35
CA SER A 437 -23.97 -28.46 -39.22
C SER A 437 -24.93 -27.44 -38.54
N SER A 438 -24.83 -26.12 -38.72
CA SER A 438 -25.45 -25.41 -39.84
C SER A 438 -25.17 -23.90 -39.75
N HIS A 439 -25.00 -23.31 -40.92
CA HIS A 439 -24.56 -21.94 -41.21
C HIS A 439 -25.55 -20.83 -40.84
N GLN A 440 -25.04 -19.63 -40.50
CA GLN A 440 -25.09 -18.48 -41.42
C GLN A 440 -24.26 -17.29 -40.90
N ALA A 441 -23.30 -16.85 -41.74
CA ALA A 441 -22.54 -15.62 -41.60
C ALA A 441 -23.21 -14.51 -42.42
N MET A 442 -23.19 -13.26 -41.94
CA MET A 442 -23.28 -12.08 -42.80
C MET A 442 -22.40 -10.91 -42.30
N VAL A 443 -21.35 -10.67 -43.09
CA VAL A 443 -20.90 -9.39 -43.68
C VAL A 443 -20.41 -8.26 -42.76
N THR A 444 -19.11 -8.00 -42.89
CA THR A 444 -18.38 -6.76 -42.60
C THR A 444 -18.76 -5.62 -43.56
N GLY A 445 -19.00 -4.42 -43.03
CA GLY A 445 -19.13 -3.19 -43.80
C GLY A 445 -18.31 -2.05 -43.17
N ASN A 446 -17.26 -1.60 -43.87
CA ASN A 446 -16.56 -0.34 -43.62
C ASN A 446 -17.46 0.83 -44.01
N GLN A 447 -17.57 1.85 -43.16
CA GLN A 447 -17.87 3.21 -43.60
C GLN A 447 -17.02 4.23 -42.82
N ASP A 448 -16.16 4.90 -43.58
CA ASP A 448 -15.49 6.14 -43.23
C ASP A 448 -16.51 7.24 -42.93
N CYS A 449 -16.25 8.04 -41.89
CA CYS A 449 -16.95 9.30 -41.67
C CYS A 449 -15.95 10.45 -41.54
N LEU A 450 -15.87 11.22 -42.62
CA LEU A 450 -15.24 12.53 -42.71
C LEU A 450 -15.97 13.54 -41.82
N VAL A 451 -15.23 14.36 -41.08
CA VAL A 451 -15.69 15.70 -40.67
C VAL A 451 -14.64 16.70 -41.12
N LEU A 452 -15.09 17.65 -41.93
CA LEU A 452 -14.34 18.74 -42.55
C LEU A 452 -14.36 20.00 -41.66
N HIS A 453 -13.19 20.65 -41.70
CA HIS A 453 -12.83 22.05 -41.42
C HIS A 453 -12.80 22.59 -39.99
#